data_AF-A0A1F8QNM6-F1
#
_entry.id   AF-A0A1F8QNM6-F1
#
_cell.length_a   1.000
_cell.length_b   1.000
_cell.length_c   1.000
_cell.angle_alpha   90.00
_cell.angle_beta   90.00
_cell.angle_gamma   90.00
#
_symmetry.space_group_name_H-M   'P 1'
#
loop_
_entity.id
_entity.type
_entity.pdbx_description
1 polymer ?
#
loop_
_entity_poly.entity_id
_entity_poly.type
_entity_poly.pdbx_seq_one_letter_code
_entity_poly.pdbx_strand_id
1 'polypeptide(L)'
;MSVLVRADNKIALVGEADDLASGQPMVAERAPALVVLNVGEGGDTALMGLRQIKAQYPQVHFVALVRDREQERRARMAGADAVLVEGFTSETLSKMMNALMATPSMHS
;
A
#
# COMPACT_ATOMS: atom_id res chain seq x y z
N MET A 1 20.49 2.34 -23.83
CA MET A 1 19.12 1.83 -23.60
C MET A 1 18.37 2.90 -22.85
N SER A 2 17.46 3.60 -23.51
CA SER A 2 16.75 4.73 -22.93
C SER A 2 15.33 4.28 -22.60
N VAL A 3 14.95 4.35 -21.33
CA VAL A 3 13.57 4.09 -20.88
C VAL A 3 12.88 5.42 -20.72
N LEU A 4 11.74 5.59 -21.40
CA LEU A 4 10.88 6.77 -21.29
C LEU A 4 9.73 6.40 -20.33
N VAL A 5 9.77 6.93 -19.11
CA VAL A 5 8.69 6.73 -18.13
C VAL A 5 7.69 7.87 -18.30
N ARG A 6 6.49 7.55 -18.79
CA ARG A 6 5.37 8.51 -18.85
C ARG A 6 4.72 8.56 -17.46
N ALA A 7 5.02 9.61 -16.70
CA ALA A 7 4.38 9.83 -15.41
C ALA A 7 2.95 10.36 -15.62
N ASP A 8 1.95 9.60 -15.20
CA ASP A 8 0.58 10.08 -15.06
C ASP A 8 0.54 11.03 -13.85
N ASN A 9 0.13 12.28 -14.05
CA ASN A 9 0.39 13.42 -13.17
C ASN A 9 -0.46 13.45 -11.87
N LYS A 10 -0.90 12.28 -11.38
CA LYS A 10 -1.88 12.14 -10.29
C LYS A 10 -1.34 11.38 -9.07
N ILE A 11 -0.15 10.82 -9.14
CA ILE A 11 0.47 10.06 -8.07
C ILE A 11 1.79 10.73 -7.72
N ALA A 12 1.89 11.26 -6.50
CA ALA A 12 3.11 11.81 -5.96
C ALA A 12 3.63 10.90 -4.84
N LEU A 13 4.91 10.58 -4.87
CA LEU A 13 5.57 9.90 -3.76
C LEU A 13 5.71 10.91 -2.62
N VAL A 14 4.89 10.75 -1.58
CA VAL A 14 4.94 11.63 -0.40
C VAL A 14 5.93 11.13 0.65
N GLY A 15 6.47 9.92 0.53
CA GLY A 15 7.46 9.37 1.46
C GLY A 15 7.85 7.94 1.13
N GLU A 16 9.01 7.52 1.63
CA GLU A 16 9.55 6.17 1.53
C GLU A 16 10.20 5.82 2.88
N ALA A 17 10.03 4.57 3.31
CA ALA A 17 10.56 4.06 4.56
C ALA A 17 11.02 2.62 4.35
N ASP A 18 12.16 2.27 4.92
CA ASP A 18 12.73 0.92 4.83
C ASP A 18 12.09 -0.05 5.82
N ASP A 19 11.41 0.47 6.86
CA ASP A 19 10.77 -0.31 7.91
C ASP A 19 9.52 0.37 8.47
N LEU A 20 8.75 -0.39 9.26
CA LEU A 20 7.54 0.12 9.90
C LEU A 20 7.80 1.19 10.97
N ALA A 21 8.94 1.12 11.66
CA ALA A 21 9.25 2.03 12.76
C ALA A 21 9.47 3.46 12.25
N SER A 22 10.11 3.58 11.09
CA SER A 22 10.27 4.83 10.35
C SER A 22 9.03 5.21 9.55
N GLY A 23 8.29 4.24 9.00
CA GLY A 23 7.10 4.49 8.18
C GLY A 23 5.87 4.99 8.95
N GLN A 24 5.63 4.52 10.17
CA GLN A 24 4.42 4.89 10.93
C GLN A 24 4.35 6.40 11.26
N PRO A 25 5.41 7.07 11.77
CA PRO A 25 5.43 8.51 11.93
C PRO A 25 5.12 9.26 10.63
N MET A 26 5.62 8.76 9.49
CA MET A 26 5.38 9.40 8.19
C MET A 26 3.92 9.36 7.76
N VAL A 27 3.18 8.30 8.10
CA VAL A 27 1.72 8.25 7.85
C VAL A 27 1.00 9.35 8.64
N ALA A 28 1.41 9.57 9.90
CA ALA A 28 0.84 10.61 10.74
C ALA A 28 1.17 12.02 10.23
N GLU A 29 2.43 12.26 9.85
CA GLU A 29 2.93 13.58 9.45
C GLU A 29 2.51 13.98 8.04
N ARG A 30 2.50 13.02 7.11
CA ARG A 30 2.31 13.30 5.68
C ARG A 30 0.92 12.95 5.17
N ALA A 31 0.10 12.29 5.99
CA ALA A 31 -1.27 11.90 5.67
C ALA A 31 -1.44 11.34 4.24
N PRO A 32 -0.70 10.28 3.88
CA PRO A 32 -0.79 9.71 2.53
C PRO A 32 -2.19 9.15 2.28
N ALA A 33 -2.70 9.30 1.05
CA ALA A 33 -3.94 8.65 0.65
C ALA A 33 -3.78 7.12 0.49
N LEU A 34 -2.56 6.67 0.19
CA LEU A 34 -2.22 5.27 -0.05
C LEU A 34 -0.83 4.93 0.46
N VAL A 35 -0.69 3.77 1.11
CA VAL A 35 0.57 3.17 1.55
C VAL A 35 0.76 1.84 0.83
N VAL A 36 1.94 1.65 0.25
CA VAL A 36 2.38 0.36 -0.28
C VAL A 36 3.30 -0.27 0.75
N LEU A 37 2.94 -1.45 1.24
CA LEU A 37 3.69 -2.17 2.28
C LEU A 37 4.25 -3.47 1.71
N ASN A 38 5.57 -3.64 1.77
CA ASN A 38 6.18 -4.94 1.51
C ASN A 38 6.02 -5.85 2.72
N VAL A 39 5.36 -7.01 2.54
CA VAL A 39 5.18 -7.98 3.64
C VAL A 39 6.49 -8.71 3.98
N GLY A 40 7.41 -8.82 3.02
CA GLY A 40 8.73 -9.41 3.23
C GLY A 40 8.68 -10.89 3.65
N GLU A 41 9.80 -11.39 4.17
CA GLU A 41 9.88 -12.73 4.75
C GLU A 41 9.35 -12.74 6.18
N GLY A 42 8.55 -13.75 6.54
CA GLY A 42 7.91 -13.87 7.86
C GLY A 42 6.58 -13.12 7.98
N GLY A 43 6.46 -11.91 7.43
CA GLY A 43 5.19 -11.19 7.25
C GLY A 43 4.44 -10.73 8.49
N ASP A 44 4.64 -11.34 9.66
CA ASP A 44 3.86 -11.04 10.88
C ASP A 44 4.06 -9.59 11.35
N THR A 45 5.30 -9.11 11.41
CA THR A 45 5.60 -7.74 11.83
C THR A 45 4.96 -6.73 10.88
N ALA A 46 5.12 -6.93 9.56
CA ALA A 46 4.51 -6.07 8.53
C ALA A 46 2.99 -6.00 8.69
N LEU A 47 2.34 -7.16 8.80
CA LEU A 47 0.88 -7.24 8.90
C LEU A 47 0.32 -6.76 10.24
N MET A 48 1.07 -6.91 11.33
CA MET A 48 0.72 -6.32 12.61
C MET A 48 0.79 -4.79 12.55
N GLY A 49 1.85 -4.23 11.93
CA GLY A 49 1.96 -2.80 11.69
C GLY A 49 0.81 -2.28 10.82
N LEU A 50 0.47 -3.00 9.74
CA LEU A 50 -0.69 -2.66 8.90
C LEU A 50 -1.97 -2.54 9.74
N ARG A 51 -2.27 -3.55 10.57
CA ARG A 51 -3.46 -3.53 11.44
C ARG A 51 -3.48 -2.31 12.36
N GLN A 52 -2.34 -2.02 12.99
CA GLN A 52 -2.22 -0.90 13.92
C GLN A 52 -2.44 0.44 13.22
N ILE A 53 -1.78 0.66 12.08
CA ILE A 53 -1.89 1.92 11.34
C ILE A 53 -3.30 2.06 10.75
N LYS A 54 -3.88 1.00 10.18
CA LYS A 54 -5.25 1.02 9.63
C LYS A 54 -6.30 1.33 10.70
N ALA A 55 -6.13 0.81 11.92
CA ALA A 55 -7.03 1.12 13.03
C ALA A 55 -6.98 2.61 13.42
N GLN A 56 -5.82 3.25 13.30
CA GLN A 56 -5.64 4.67 13.61
C GLN A 56 -6.02 5.60 12.44
N TYR A 57 -5.84 5.13 11.20
CA TYR A 57 -6.05 5.91 9.97
C TYR A 57 -6.90 5.11 8.96
N PRO A 58 -8.20 4.90 9.22
CA PRO A 58 -9.06 4.06 8.38
C PRO A 58 -9.23 4.60 6.96
N GLN A 59 -9.03 5.91 6.76
CA GLN A 59 -9.10 6.57 5.46
C GLN A 59 -7.89 6.30 4.55
N VAL A 60 -6.79 5.80 5.10
CA VAL A 60 -5.58 5.49 4.32
C VAL A 60 -5.78 4.13 3.66
N HIS A 61 -5.57 4.05 2.34
CA HIS A 61 -5.59 2.79 1.63
C HIS A 61 -4.26 2.06 1.80
N PHE A 62 -4.30 0.76 2.05
CA PHE A 62 -3.14 -0.11 2.17
C PHE A 62 -3.11 -1.12 1.03
N VAL A 63 -1.99 -1.13 0.33
CA VAL A 63 -1.64 -2.14 -0.66
C VAL A 63 -0.55 -3.01 -0.07
N ALA A 64 -0.79 -4.31 0.09
CA ALA A 64 0.24 -5.25 0.49
C ALA A 64 0.94 -5.86 -0.74
N LEU A 65 2.28 -5.82 -0.76
CA LEU A 65 3.10 -6.58 -1.68
C LEU A 65 3.42 -7.93 -1.04
N VAL A 66 3.07 -9.02 -1.73
CA VAL A 66 3.16 -10.40 -1.20
C VAL A 66 3.83 -11.33 -2.19
N ARG A 67 4.34 -12.46 -1.71
CA ARG A 67 5.03 -13.46 -2.54
C ARG A 67 4.17 -14.65 -2.92
N ASP A 68 3.22 -14.99 -2.05
CA ASP A 68 2.42 -16.20 -2.19
C ASP A 68 0.98 -16.01 -1.70
N ARG A 69 0.16 -17.04 -1.92
CA ARG A 69 -1.26 -17.04 -1.55
C ARG A 69 -1.50 -16.98 -0.05
N GLU A 70 -0.59 -17.51 0.77
CA GLU A 70 -0.75 -17.49 2.21
C GLU A 70 -0.51 -16.07 2.76
N GLN A 71 0.52 -15.39 2.25
CA GLN A 71 0.73 -13.98 2.51
C GLN A 71 -0.43 -13.11 2.01
N GLU A 72 -0.96 -13.38 0.81
CA GLU A 72 -2.16 -12.69 0.32
C GLU A 72 -3.33 -12.83 1.30
N ARG A 73 -3.64 -14.06 1.72
CA ARG A 73 -4.72 -14.35 2.66
C ARG A 73 -4.52 -13.59 3.97
N ARG A 74 -3.32 -13.65 4.54
CA ARG A 74 -2.98 -12.96 5.80
C ARG A 74 -3.04 -11.44 5.66
N ALA A 75 -2.62 -10.88 4.52
CA ALA A 75 -2.70 -9.45 4.23
C ALA A 75 -4.14 -8.95 4.14
N ARG A 76 -5.02 -9.69 3.46
CA ARG A 76 -6.46 -9.37 3.41
C ARG A 76 -7.08 -9.44 4.80
N MET A 77 -6.77 -10.47 5.59
CA MET A 77 -7.22 -10.57 6.98
C MET A 77 -6.69 -9.46 7.88
N ALA A 78 -5.55 -8.85 7.53
CA ALA A 78 -4.99 -7.72 8.25
C ALA A 78 -5.67 -6.39 7.90
N GLY A 79 -6.51 -6.33 6.87
CA GLY A 79 -7.21 -5.13 6.44
C GLY A 79 -6.57 -4.39 5.27
N ALA A 80 -5.71 -5.05 4.49
CA ALA A 80 -5.22 -4.50 3.23
C ALA A 80 -6.40 -4.30 2.26
N ASP A 81 -6.52 -3.10 1.71
CA ASP A 81 -7.56 -2.75 0.72
C ASP A 81 -7.28 -3.43 -0.63
N ALA A 82 -6.00 -3.64 -0.95
CA ALA A 82 -5.57 -4.42 -2.12
C ALA A 82 -4.30 -5.21 -1.84
N VAL A 83 -4.04 -6.19 -2.69
CA VAL A 83 -2.85 -7.03 -2.64
C VAL A 83 -2.26 -7.16 -4.03
N LEU A 84 -0.93 -7.05 -4.13
CA LEU A 84 -0.16 -7.32 -5.34
C LEU A 84 0.84 -8.44 -5.08
N VAL A 85 0.81 -9.46 -5.92
CA VAL A 85 1.80 -10.53 -5.90
C VAL A 85 3.06 -10.07 -6.63
N GLU A 86 4.24 -10.33 -6.07
CA GLU A 86 5.54 -10.07 -6.71
C GLU A 86 5.55 -10.54 -8.17
N GLY A 87 6.20 -9.74 -9.03
CA GLY A 87 6.14 -9.94 -10.49
C GLY A 87 4.94 -9.25 -11.17
N PHE A 88 4.15 -8.46 -10.44
CA PHE A 88 3.13 -7.60 -11.03
C PHE A 88 3.71 -6.60 -12.05
N THR A 89 2.89 -6.19 -13.01
CA THR A 89 3.29 -5.20 -14.02
C THR A 89 3.03 -3.77 -13.54
N SER A 90 3.75 -2.79 -14.09
CA SER A 90 3.49 -1.37 -13.84
C SER A 90 2.05 -0.96 -14.19
N GLU A 91 1.47 -1.59 -15.22
CA GLU A 91 0.06 -1.40 -15.59
C GLU A 91 -0.89 -1.91 -14.49
N THR A 92 -0.59 -3.08 -13.91
CA THR A 92 -1.37 -3.65 -12.80
C THR A 92 -1.37 -2.73 -11.59
N LEU A 93 -0.19 -2.22 -11.20
CA LEU A 93 -0.05 -1.26 -10.11
C LEU A 93 -0.85 0.02 -10.39
N SER A 94 -0.69 0.58 -11.58
CA SER A 94 -1.37 1.84 -11.97
C SER A 94 -2.89 1.69 -11.97
N LYS A 95 -3.42 0.59 -12.52
CA LYS A 95 -4.85 0.29 -12.52
C LYS A 95 -5.41 0.17 -11.10
N MET A 96 -4.70 -0.54 -10.23
CA MET A 96 -5.12 -0.74 -8.84
C MET A 96 -5.08 0.57 -8.05
N MET A 97 -4.02 1.37 -8.17
CA MET A 97 -3.94 2.68 -7.52
C MET A 97 -5.09 3.59 -7.97
N ASN A 98 -5.37 3.64 -9.27
CA ASN A 98 -6.49 4.40 -9.81
C ASN A 98 -7.85 3.89 -9.28
N ALA A 99 -8.04 2.58 -9.16
CA ALA A 99 -9.28 2.01 -8.63
C ALA A 99 -9.51 2.41 -7.16
N LEU A 100 -8.47 2.38 -6.33
CA LEU A 100 -8.55 2.77 -4.92
C LEU A 100 -8.85 4.27 -4.77
N MET A 101 -8.18 5.11 -5.56
CA MET A 101 -8.34 6.56 -5.53
C MET A 101 -9.63 7.06 -6.18
N ALA A 102 -10.31 6.24 -6.99
CA ALA A 102 -11.57 6.59 -7.64
C ALA A 102 -12.80 6.37 -6.72
N THR A 103 -12.63 5.77 -5.54
CA THR A 103 -13.72 5.50 -4.60
C THR A 103 -14.12 6.78 -3.87
N PRO A 104 -15.32 7.36 -4.09
CA PRO A 104 -15.75 8.54 -3.34
C PRO A 104 -16.00 8.16 -1.88
N SER A 105 -15.43 8.93 -0.95
CA SER A 105 -15.81 8.92 0.46
C SER A 105 -17.29 9.32 0.58
N MET A 106 -18.19 8.35 0.57
CA MET A 106 -19.59 8.56 0.94
C MET A 106 -19.64 8.79 2.46
N HIS A 107 -19.51 10.05 2.88
CA HIS A 107 -19.97 10.47 4.19
C HIS A 107 -21.50 10.45 4.19
N SER A 108 -22.07 9.62 5.06
CA SER A 108 -23.43 9.76 5.58
C SER A 108 -23.46 10.78 6.69
#